data_AF-A0A2T4DDM5-F1
#
_entry.id   AF-A0A2T4DDM5-F1
#
_cell.length_a   1.000
_cell.length_b   1.000
_cell.length_c   1.000
_cell.angle_alpha   90.00
_cell.angle_beta   90.00
_cell.angle_gamma   90.00
#
_symmetry.space_group_name_H-M   'P 1'
#
loop_
_entity.id
_entity.type
_entity.pdbx_description
1 polymer ?
#
loop_
_entity_poly.entity_id
_entity_poly.type
_entity_poly.pdbx_seq_one_letter_code
_entity_poly.pdbx_strand_id
1 'polypeptide(L)'
;SIPSLTGSYTNINAKLTLISNRYRKSSQVGDNYVYNGIDDARFSHNIAGLQSIATSSAQNDAGLFELNFQDERYLPFEGAGAISSWRLELSNDYRQFDYDTISDVIIHLNYTAREGGQQLKVKANESIKQSLKNYTDILASSEEGLIKVLSLKTHFPNKLYQLLQPINGELFQETSILLKKEHFPFIFADKSLSIAGSTSVLVKYKEENTLYTDLKVTVKDVDLGVFQNAAGAYPLPFVTGDVGGSLLEEWPVKVENSNTGEDLTSILNSELVEDILIIVNYTID
;
A
#
# COMPACT_ATOMS: atom_id res chain seq x y z
N SER A 1 13.60 4.06 6.49
CA SER A 1 12.96 5.26 7.04
C SER A 1 11.55 4.92 7.48
N ILE A 2 11.16 5.33 8.69
CA ILE A 2 9.83 5.10 9.27
C ILE A 2 9.26 6.48 9.69
N PRO A 3 8.63 7.23 8.76
CA PRO A 3 8.03 8.51 9.11
C PRO A 3 6.89 8.29 10.11
N SER A 4 7.00 8.95 11.26
CA SER A 4 6.06 8.84 12.37
C SER A 4 6.11 10.07 13.27
N LEU A 5 5.06 10.28 14.07
CA LEU A 5 5.03 11.35 15.05
C LEU A 5 5.69 10.87 16.34
N THR A 6 6.90 11.33 16.59
CA THR A 6 7.65 11.02 17.81
C THR A 6 7.98 12.27 18.60
N GLY A 7 8.03 12.13 19.92
CA GLY A 7 8.44 13.23 20.81
C GLY A 7 9.92 13.58 20.64
N SER A 8 10.29 14.78 21.07
CA SER A 8 11.70 15.19 21.12
C SER A 8 12.52 14.17 21.91
N TYR A 9 13.66 13.74 21.34
CA TYR A 9 14.58 12.77 21.95
C TYR A 9 14.01 11.36 22.17
N THR A 10 12.92 10.99 21.48
CA THR A 10 12.41 9.61 21.44
C THR A 10 13.10 8.81 20.34
N ASN A 11 13.59 7.61 20.68
CA ASN A 11 14.16 6.70 19.69
C ASN A 11 13.07 5.90 18.97
N ILE A 12 13.31 5.61 17.70
CA ILE A 12 12.51 4.69 16.89
C ILE A 12 13.31 3.41 16.71
N ASN A 13 13.18 2.51 17.70
CA ASN A 13 13.88 1.24 17.71
C ASN A 13 13.15 0.23 16.82
N ALA A 14 13.79 -0.15 15.72
CA ALA A 14 13.35 -1.24 14.88
C ALA A 14 14.55 -2.11 14.48
N LYS A 15 14.30 -3.39 14.22
CA LYS A 15 15.32 -4.33 13.73
C LYS A 15 14.95 -4.73 12.30
N LEU A 16 15.84 -4.45 11.36
CA LEU A 16 15.71 -4.88 9.96
C LEU A 16 16.65 -6.05 9.72
N THR A 17 16.11 -7.21 9.35
CA THR A 17 16.86 -8.45 9.11
C THR A 17 16.70 -8.88 7.66
N LEU A 18 17.81 -9.23 7.02
CA LEU A 18 17.80 -9.87 5.70
C LEU A 18 17.59 -11.38 5.88
N ILE A 19 16.40 -11.88 5.53
CA ILE A 19 16.05 -13.30 5.69
C ILE A 19 16.72 -14.14 4.59
N SER A 20 16.61 -13.68 3.35
CA SER A 20 17.21 -14.36 2.21
C SER A 20 17.48 -13.36 1.09
N ASN A 21 18.46 -13.67 0.25
CA ASN A 21 18.70 -12.91 -0.95
C ASN A 21 19.25 -13.78 -2.07
N ARG A 22 19.05 -13.28 -3.30
CA ARG A 22 19.67 -13.83 -4.50
C ARG A 22 19.98 -12.73 -5.50
N TYR A 23 20.97 -13.00 -6.33
CA TYR A 23 21.27 -12.18 -7.50
C TYR A 23 21.73 -13.06 -8.64
N ARG A 24 21.57 -12.57 -9.87
CA ARG A 24 22.07 -13.25 -11.05
C ARG A 24 23.56 -12.98 -11.17
N LYS A 25 24.39 -14.03 -11.13
CA LYS A 25 25.85 -13.95 -11.26
C LYS A 25 26.34 -14.21 -12.69
N SER A 26 25.50 -14.78 -13.54
CA SER A 26 25.85 -15.17 -14.91
C SER A 26 24.95 -14.50 -15.95
N SER A 27 25.55 -13.98 -17.01
CA SER A 27 24.83 -13.43 -18.17
C SER A 27 24.25 -14.49 -19.09
N GLN A 28 24.56 -15.78 -18.86
CA GLN A 28 24.10 -16.88 -19.69
C GLN A 28 22.59 -16.90 -19.83
N VAL A 29 22.13 -16.91 -21.06
CA VAL A 29 20.72 -17.00 -21.44
C VAL A 29 20.42 -18.48 -21.63
N GLY A 30 19.84 -19.11 -20.60
CA GLY A 30 19.23 -20.44 -20.75
C GLY A 30 17.92 -20.37 -21.53
N ASP A 31 17.19 -21.48 -21.62
CA ASP A 31 15.93 -21.56 -22.38
C ASP A 31 14.90 -20.50 -21.96
N ASN A 32 14.82 -20.22 -20.65
CA ASN A 32 13.95 -19.21 -20.07
C ASN A 32 14.74 -18.18 -19.27
N TYR A 33 14.27 -16.93 -19.25
CA TYR A 33 14.87 -15.88 -18.39
C TYR A 33 14.57 -16.11 -16.91
N VAL A 34 13.36 -16.59 -16.60
CA VAL A 34 12.83 -16.77 -15.25
C VAL A 34 13.72 -17.69 -14.42
N TYR A 35 13.78 -17.40 -13.12
CA TYR A 35 14.48 -18.18 -12.13
C TYR A 35 13.86 -19.58 -11.98
N ASN A 36 14.67 -20.63 -12.10
CA ASN A 36 14.18 -22.02 -12.13
C ASN A 36 14.36 -22.76 -10.79
N GLY A 37 14.57 -22.05 -9.69
CA GLY A 37 14.77 -22.64 -8.36
C GLY A 37 16.24 -22.72 -7.94
N ILE A 38 16.48 -23.33 -6.78
CA ILE A 38 17.76 -23.23 -6.05
C ILE A 38 18.97 -23.73 -6.85
N ASP A 39 18.75 -24.69 -7.75
CA ASP A 39 19.77 -25.31 -8.59
C ASP A 39 20.10 -24.50 -9.86
N ASP A 40 19.45 -23.34 -10.06
CA ASP A 40 19.73 -22.47 -11.18
C ASP A 40 21.14 -21.84 -11.04
N ALA A 41 22.10 -22.42 -11.76
CA ALA A 41 23.51 -22.02 -11.74
C ALA A 41 23.75 -20.57 -12.15
N ARG A 42 22.77 -19.90 -12.78
CA ARG A 42 22.87 -18.48 -13.16
C ARG A 42 22.75 -17.54 -11.96
N PHE A 43 22.21 -18.04 -10.85
CA PHE A 43 21.96 -17.26 -9.65
C PHE A 43 22.92 -17.67 -8.52
N SER A 44 23.23 -16.70 -7.68
CA SER A 44 23.86 -16.90 -6.38
C SER A 44 22.81 -16.71 -5.31
N HIS A 45 22.79 -17.59 -4.31
CA HIS A 45 21.83 -17.56 -3.22
C HIS A 45 22.58 -17.40 -1.91
N ASN A 46 22.06 -16.55 -1.04
CA ASN A 46 22.51 -16.49 0.34
C ASN A 46 21.27 -16.62 1.24
N ILE A 47 21.11 -17.84 1.75
CA ILE A 47 19.98 -18.26 2.60
C ILE A 47 20.40 -18.32 4.08
N ALA A 48 21.71 -18.38 4.35
CA ALA A 48 22.26 -18.65 5.68
C ALA A 48 22.84 -17.41 6.40
N GLY A 49 23.06 -16.30 5.70
CA GLY A 49 23.54 -15.06 6.29
C GLY A 49 22.41 -14.20 6.84
N LEU A 50 21.88 -14.53 8.01
CA LEU A 50 20.99 -13.63 8.76
C LEU A 50 21.83 -12.43 9.25
N GLN A 51 21.89 -11.39 8.45
CA GLN A 51 22.42 -10.10 8.87
C GLN A 51 21.25 -9.23 9.32
N SER A 52 21.47 -8.41 10.35
CA SER A 52 20.47 -7.45 10.80
C SER A 52 21.13 -6.12 11.16
N ILE A 53 20.34 -5.06 11.04
CA ILE A 53 20.65 -3.74 11.57
C ILE A 53 19.57 -3.33 12.57
N ALA A 54 19.94 -2.46 13.51
CA ALA A 54 19.01 -1.79 14.39
C ALA A 54 18.93 -0.31 13.99
N THR A 55 17.74 0.27 14.03
CA THR A 55 17.53 1.70 13.85
C THR A 55 17.46 2.41 15.20
N SER A 56 17.91 3.66 15.22
CA SER A 56 17.86 4.56 16.37
C SER A 56 16.91 5.74 16.11
N SER A 57 17.10 6.44 14.99
CA SER A 57 16.20 7.52 14.54
C SER A 57 15.16 7.05 13.54
N ALA A 58 15.39 5.91 12.89
CA ALA A 58 14.65 5.42 11.74
C ALA A 58 14.47 6.46 10.61
N GLN A 59 15.38 7.42 10.48
CA GLN A 59 15.43 8.38 9.36
C GLN A 59 16.67 8.10 8.51
N ASN A 60 16.47 7.42 7.37
CA ASN A 60 17.56 6.96 6.49
C ASN A 60 18.70 6.27 7.25
N ASP A 61 18.35 5.51 8.29
CA ASP A 61 19.32 4.87 9.19
C ASP A 61 19.95 3.65 8.53
N ALA A 62 21.29 3.62 8.51
CA ALA A 62 22.08 2.53 7.95
C ALA A 62 22.42 1.44 8.99
N GLY A 63 22.05 1.63 10.26
CA GLY A 63 22.47 0.75 11.35
C GLY A 63 23.92 0.92 11.78
N LEU A 64 24.52 2.06 11.41
CA LEU A 64 25.89 2.46 11.74
C LEU A 64 25.83 3.87 12.31
N PHE A 65 26.77 4.21 13.20
CA PHE A 65 26.89 5.59 13.70
C PHE A 65 27.27 6.59 12.61
N GLU A 66 28.14 6.16 11.68
CA GLU A 66 28.56 6.94 10.52
C GLU A 66 28.62 6.03 9.30
N LEU A 67 27.97 6.45 8.21
CA LEU A 67 28.01 5.75 6.93
C LEU A 67 29.22 6.26 6.13
N ASN A 68 30.28 5.45 6.04
CA ASN A 68 31.49 5.79 5.32
C ASN A 68 31.81 4.76 4.24
N PHE A 69 31.79 5.18 2.97
CA PHE A 69 32.11 4.33 1.82
C PHE A 69 33.62 4.12 1.59
N GLN A 70 34.48 4.82 2.33
CA GLN A 70 35.95 4.67 2.27
C GLN A 70 36.50 3.71 3.33
N ASP A 71 35.64 3.17 4.20
CA ASP A 71 36.03 2.15 5.17
C ASP A 71 36.40 0.85 4.43
N GLU A 72 37.44 0.15 4.90
CA GLU A 72 37.87 -1.13 4.31
C GLU A 72 36.93 -2.29 4.70
N ARG A 73 36.04 -2.07 5.67
CA ARG A 73 35.06 -3.05 6.13
C ARG A 73 33.79 -2.98 5.31
N TYR A 74 33.19 -4.16 5.08
CA TYR A 74 31.89 -4.25 4.44
C TYR A 74 30.81 -3.51 5.22
N LEU A 75 29.98 -2.75 4.50
CA LEU A 75 28.77 -2.16 5.04
C LEU A 75 27.72 -3.25 5.33
N PRO A 76 26.74 -2.97 6.20
CA PRO A 76 25.59 -3.84 6.37
C PRO A 76 24.94 -4.18 5.03
N PHE A 77 24.73 -5.48 4.79
CA PHE A 77 24.14 -6.03 3.57
C PHE A 77 24.94 -5.81 2.29
N GLU A 78 26.20 -5.37 2.38
CA GLU A 78 27.04 -5.23 1.21
C GLU A 78 27.28 -6.58 0.54
N GLY A 79 27.15 -6.61 -0.79
CA GLY A 79 27.25 -7.84 -1.58
C GLY A 79 26.03 -8.75 -1.51
N ALA A 80 25.00 -8.39 -0.73
CA ALA A 80 23.72 -9.10 -0.78
C ALA A 80 23.02 -8.87 -2.12
N GLY A 81 22.27 -9.88 -2.56
CA GLY A 81 21.50 -9.79 -3.80
C GLY A 81 20.28 -8.89 -3.69
N ALA A 82 19.99 -8.13 -4.75
CA ALA A 82 18.85 -7.22 -4.80
C ALA A 82 17.49 -7.95 -4.67
N ILE A 83 17.40 -9.21 -5.12
CA ILE A 83 16.18 -10.00 -4.99
C ILE A 83 16.17 -10.62 -3.59
N SER A 84 15.47 -9.97 -2.67
CA SER A 84 15.64 -10.19 -1.23
C SER A 84 14.31 -10.24 -0.47
N SER A 85 14.32 -10.93 0.67
CA SER A 85 13.22 -10.95 1.64
C SER A 85 13.71 -10.40 2.96
N TRP A 86 12.96 -9.44 3.50
CA TRP A 86 13.33 -8.69 4.70
C TRP A 86 12.31 -8.90 5.80
N ARG A 87 12.76 -8.84 7.05
CA ARG A 87 11.92 -8.77 8.24
C ARG A 87 12.19 -7.46 8.96
N LEU A 88 11.16 -6.62 9.08
CA LEU A 88 11.18 -5.47 9.97
C LEU A 88 10.42 -5.82 11.24
N GLU A 89 11.05 -5.61 12.39
CA GLU A 89 10.46 -5.87 13.71
C GLU A 89 10.51 -4.60 14.56
N LEU A 90 9.37 -4.21 15.10
CA LEU A 90 9.25 -3.17 16.14
C LEU A 90 8.84 -3.84 17.46
N SER A 91 9.19 -3.23 18.61
CA SER A 91 8.86 -3.81 19.92
C SER A 91 7.36 -3.66 20.21
N ASN A 92 6.67 -4.80 20.40
CA ASN A 92 5.26 -4.77 20.80
C ASN A 92 5.08 -4.67 22.32
N ASP A 93 6.01 -5.25 23.09
CA ASP A 93 5.94 -5.29 24.55
C ASP A 93 6.18 -3.90 25.17
N TYR A 94 7.04 -3.08 24.53
CA TYR A 94 7.43 -1.76 25.02
C TYR A 94 7.46 -0.75 23.88
N ARG A 95 6.29 -0.24 23.49
CA ARG A 95 6.14 0.82 22.49
C ARG A 95 6.60 2.16 23.07
N GLN A 96 7.65 2.76 22.50
CA GLN A 96 8.17 4.08 22.94
C GLN A 96 7.43 5.27 22.32
N PHE A 97 6.59 5.01 21.31
CA PHE A 97 5.73 5.98 20.65
C PHE A 97 4.51 5.27 20.10
N ASP A 98 3.52 6.06 19.69
CA ASP A 98 2.29 5.55 19.10
C ASP A 98 2.52 5.09 17.65
N TYR A 99 2.35 3.79 17.41
CA TYR A 99 2.57 3.18 16.09
C TYR A 99 1.48 3.56 15.08
N ASP A 100 0.31 4.01 15.53
CA ASP A 100 -0.74 4.49 14.63
C ASP A 100 -0.34 5.80 13.93
N THR A 101 0.74 6.43 14.39
CA THR A 101 1.34 7.61 13.75
C THR A 101 2.31 7.26 12.62
N ILE A 102 2.66 5.98 12.44
CA ILE A 102 3.54 5.54 11.34
C ILE A 102 2.77 5.68 10.02
N SER A 103 3.23 6.57 9.14
CA SER A 103 2.55 6.79 7.86
C SER A 103 2.93 5.76 6.80
N ASP A 104 4.20 5.33 6.79
CA ASP A 104 4.74 4.35 5.84
C ASP A 104 6.08 3.77 6.34
N VAL A 105 6.60 2.75 5.68
CA VAL A 105 7.94 2.18 5.86
C VAL A 105 8.68 2.18 4.53
N ILE A 106 9.73 3.00 4.45
CA ILE A 106 10.52 3.19 3.23
C ILE A 106 11.87 2.49 3.39
N ILE A 107 12.19 1.53 2.52
CA ILE A 107 13.51 0.90 2.46
C ILE A 107 14.30 1.51 1.31
N HIS A 108 15.47 2.08 1.61
CA HIS A 108 16.38 2.61 0.60
C HIS A 108 17.40 1.54 0.19
N LEU A 109 17.24 0.96 -1.01
CA LEU A 109 18.16 -0.04 -1.54
C LEU A 109 19.13 0.60 -2.53
N ASN A 110 20.39 0.73 -2.12
CA ASN A 110 21.49 1.07 -3.02
C ASN A 110 22.10 -0.21 -3.57
N TYR A 111 22.10 -0.37 -4.89
CA TYR A 111 22.66 -1.54 -5.56
C TYR A 111 23.49 -1.15 -6.77
N THR A 112 24.42 -2.03 -7.14
CA THR A 112 25.20 -1.91 -8.37
C THR A 112 24.92 -3.12 -9.25
N ALA A 113 24.47 -2.88 -10.48
CA ALA A 113 24.31 -3.92 -11.49
C ALA A 113 25.56 -3.99 -12.38
N ARG A 114 25.89 -5.19 -12.84
CA ARG A 114 26.91 -5.40 -13.88
C ARG A 114 26.22 -5.59 -15.23
N GLU A 115 26.82 -5.07 -16.29
CA GLU A 115 26.35 -5.25 -17.66
C GLU A 115 26.34 -6.74 -18.02
N GLY A 116 25.24 -7.21 -18.61
CA GLY A 116 24.99 -8.63 -18.91
C GLY A 116 24.83 -8.96 -20.39
N GLY A 117 25.10 -8.02 -21.29
CA GLY A 117 25.00 -8.17 -22.74
C GLY A 117 23.61 -7.92 -23.31
N GLN A 118 23.57 -7.62 -24.61
CA GLN A 118 22.35 -7.36 -25.36
C GLN A 118 21.38 -8.56 -25.37
N GLN A 119 21.87 -9.79 -25.43
CA GLN A 119 21.02 -10.99 -25.43
C GLN A 119 20.23 -11.14 -24.13
N LEU A 120 20.90 -10.93 -22.99
CA LEU A 120 20.25 -10.98 -21.68
C LEU A 120 19.20 -9.88 -21.55
N LYS A 121 19.51 -8.67 -22.03
CA LYS A 121 18.57 -7.53 -22.04
C LYS A 121 17.29 -7.86 -22.80
N VAL A 122 17.40 -8.45 -24.00
CA VAL A 122 16.22 -8.83 -24.81
C VAL A 122 15.36 -9.82 -24.04
N LYS A 123 15.95 -10.87 -23.48
CA LYS A 123 15.23 -11.91 -22.73
C LYS A 123 14.63 -11.42 -21.42
N ALA A 124 15.31 -10.52 -20.73
CA ALA A 124 14.78 -9.85 -19.54
C ALA A 124 13.52 -9.04 -19.89
N ASN A 125 13.59 -8.24 -20.96
CA ASN A 125 12.46 -7.42 -21.39
C ASN A 125 11.28 -8.28 -21.89
N GLU A 126 11.55 -9.37 -22.62
CA GLU A 126 10.53 -10.35 -23.00
C GLU A 126 9.85 -10.95 -21.77
N SER A 127 10.64 -11.36 -20.77
CA SER A 127 10.11 -11.93 -19.53
C SER A 127 9.30 -10.94 -18.71
N ILE A 128 9.72 -9.67 -18.64
CA ILE A 128 8.95 -8.60 -17.95
C ILE A 128 7.63 -8.38 -18.68
N LYS A 129 7.65 -8.25 -20.01
CA LYS A 129 6.43 -8.08 -20.81
C LYS A 129 5.47 -9.25 -20.65
N GLN A 130 5.99 -10.48 -20.68
CA GLN A 130 5.18 -11.68 -20.47
C GLN A 130 4.64 -11.74 -19.04
N SER A 131 5.44 -11.41 -18.03
CA SER A 131 4.99 -11.42 -16.63
C SER A 131 3.89 -10.38 -16.43
N LEU A 132 4.08 -9.16 -16.94
CA LEU A 132 3.06 -8.11 -16.90
C LEU A 132 1.79 -8.54 -17.61
N LYS A 133 1.92 -9.11 -18.82
CA LYS A 133 0.79 -9.64 -19.56
C LYS A 133 0.07 -10.74 -18.77
N ASN A 134 0.79 -11.68 -18.18
CA ASN A 134 0.19 -12.74 -17.38
C ASN A 134 -0.51 -12.18 -16.14
N TYR A 135 0.08 -11.20 -15.46
CA TYR A 135 -0.60 -10.51 -14.36
C TYR A 135 -1.87 -9.84 -14.85
N THR A 136 -1.81 -9.04 -15.92
CA THR A 136 -3.01 -8.38 -16.47
C THR A 136 -4.04 -9.38 -16.95
N ASP A 137 -3.64 -10.48 -17.60
CA ASP A 137 -4.55 -11.50 -18.14
C ASP A 137 -5.18 -12.34 -17.02
N ILE A 138 -4.41 -12.73 -15.99
CA ILE A 138 -4.94 -13.43 -14.80
C ILE A 138 -5.92 -12.52 -14.06
N LEU A 139 -5.57 -11.25 -13.90
CA LEU A 139 -6.39 -10.28 -13.17
C LEU A 139 -7.62 -9.83 -13.98
N ALA A 140 -7.53 -9.80 -15.31
CA ALA A 140 -8.68 -9.56 -16.20
C ALA A 140 -9.58 -10.80 -16.36
N SER A 141 -9.08 -12.00 -16.10
CA SER A 141 -9.86 -13.25 -16.13
C SER A 141 -10.39 -13.69 -14.77
N SER A 142 -9.83 -13.19 -13.67
CA SER A 142 -10.50 -13.19 -12.38
C SER A 142 -11.60 -12.15 -12.40
N GLU A 143 -12.83 -12.53 -12.02
CA GLU A 143 -13.98 -11.60 -11.91
C GLU A 143 -13.72 -10.42 -10.95
N GLU A 144 -12.62 -10.44 -10.19
CA GLU A 144 -12.30 -9.52 -9.10
C GLU A 144 -11.25 -8.44 -9.43
N GLY A 145 -10.60 -8.49 -10.61
CA GLY A 145 -9.64 -7.45 -11.02
C GLY A 145 -8.43 -7.27 -10.08
N LEU A 146 -7.73 -6.13 -10.20
CA LEU A 146 -6.74 -5.63 -9.23
C LEU A 146 -7.40 -4.79 -8.16
N ILE A 147 -6.85 -4.82 -6.95
CA ILE A 147 -7.37 -4.06 -5.82
C ILE A 147 -6.48 -2.84 -5.56
N LYS A 148 -7.09 -1.64 -5.49
CA LYS A 148 -6.44 -0.43 -4.97
C LYS A 148 -7.20 0.06 -3.74
N VAL A 149 -6.50 0.17 -2.62
CA VAL A 149 -7.00 0.84 -1.40
C VAL A 149 -6.61 2.32 -1.44
N LEU A 150 -7.59 3.20 -1.32
CA LEU A 150 -7.44 4.66 -1.27
C LEU A 150 -7.84 5.14 0.13
N SER A 151 -6.86 5.53 0.93
CA SER A 151 -7.08 6.22 2.22
C SER A 151 -7.40 7.70 1.96
N LEU A 152 -8.55 8.17 2.43
CA LEU A 152 -8.92 9.58 2.32
C LEU A 152 -8.02 10.45 3.20
N LYS A 153 -7.62 9.98 4.38
CA LYS A 153 -6.67 10.68 5.27
C LYS A 153 -5.33 10.94 4.59
N THR A 154 -4.82 9.97 3.84
CA THR A 154 -3.48 10.05 3.21
C THR A 154 -3.53 10.70 1.84
N HIS A 155 -4.47 10.31 0.99
CA HIS A 155 -4.53 10.74 -0.42
C HIS A 155 -5.39 11.99 -0.62
N PHE A 156 -6.41 12.21 0.21
CA PHE A 156 -7.41 13.28 0.04
C PHE A 156 -7.76 13.99 1.37
N PRO A 157 -6.77 14.49 2.14
CA PRO A 157 -7.01 14.97 3.51
C PRO A 157 -8.04 16.11 3.58
N ASN A 158 -8.04 17.02 2.60
CA ASN A 158 -9.01 18.11 2.52
C ASN A 158 -10.45 17.61 2.28
N LYS A 159 -10.60 16.50 1.55
CA LYS A 159 -11.91 15.90 1.24
C LYS A 159 -12.44 15.14 2.44
N LEU A 160 -11.55 14.44 3.17
CA LEU A 160 -11.90 13.86 4.46
C LEU A 160 -12.37 14.94 5.44
N TYR A 161 -11.62 16.04 5.56
CA TYR A 161 -11.99 17.15 6.45
C TYR A 161 -13.36 17.74 6.08
N GLN A 162 -13.68 17.89 4.80
CA GLN A 162 -14.99 18.32 4.34
C GLN A 162 -16.11 17.34 4.75
N LEU A 163 -15.89 16.03 4.62
CA LEU A 163 -16.87 15.02 5.04
C LEU A 163 -17.10 15.01 6.56
N LEU A 164 -16.05 15.23 7.35
CA LEU A 164 -16.11 15.21 8.82
C LEU A 164 -16.63 16.52 9.44
N GLN A 165 -17.11 17.45 8.61
CA GLN A 165 -17.76 18.69 9.04
C GLN A 165 -19.19 18.79 8.45
N PRO A 166 -20.10 17.88 8.86
CA PRO A 166 -21.48 17.97 8.44
C PRO A 166 -22.09 19.29 8.89
N ILE A 167 -22.87 19.90 7.99
CA ILE A 167 -23.57 21.16 8.27
C ILE A 167 -24.77 20.85 9.15
N ASN A 168 -24.93 21.61 10.23
CA ASN A 168 -26.04 21.43 11.16
C ASN A 168 -27.39 21.65 10.45
N GLY A 169 -28.29 20.67 10.53
CA GLY A 169 -29.61 20.67 9.89
C GLY A 169 -29.63 20.11 8.46
N GLU A 170 -28.48 19.80 7.86
CA GLU A 170 -28.41 19.06 6.59
C GLU A 170 -28.48 17.55 6.85
N LEU A 171 -29.21 16.84 5.97
CA LEU A 171 -29.42 15.40 6.08
C LEU A 171 -28.31 14.58 5.40
N PHE A 172 -27.46 15.25 4.62
CA PHE A 172 -26.37 14.62 3.89
C PHE A 172 -25.15 15.53 3.83
N GLN A 173 -23.98 14.92 3.66
CA GLN A 173 -22.71 15.60 3.40
C GLN A 173 -22.08 14.99 2.16
N GLU A 174 -21.58 15.82 1.25
CA GLU A 174 -20.99 15.37 0.00
C GLU A 174 -19.60 15.95 -0.21
N THR A 175 -18.73 15.16 -0.82
CA THR A 175 -17.43 15.60 -1.35
C THR A 175 -17.16 14.94 -2.68
N SER A 176 -16.17 15.43 -3.41
CA SER A 176 -15.73 14.83 -4.67
C SER A 176 -14.24 14.54 -4.64
N ILE A 177 -13.87 13.29 -4.93
CA ILE A 177 -12.48 12.83 -5.00
C ILE A 177 -12.09 12.66 -6.47
N LEU A 178 -10.98 13.28 -6.89
CA LEU A 178 -10.49 13.15 -8.26
C LEU A 178 -9.46 12.02 -8.34
N LEU A 179 -9.82 10.92 -9.01
CA LEU A 179 -8.88 9.82 -9.24
C LEU A 179 -8.03 10.07 -10.48
N LYS A 180 -6.71 10.04 -10.29
CA LYS A 180 -5.71 10.25 -11.35
C LYS A 180 -4.79 9.04 -11.44
N LYS A 181 -4.08 8.92 -12.56
CA LYS A 181 -3.09 7.85 -12.79
C LYS A 181 -2.02 7.76 -11.71
N GLU A 182 -1.67 8.89 -11.07
CA GLU A 182 -0.67 8.95 -10.00
C GLU A 182 -1.05 8.17 -8.73
N HIS A 183 -2.34 7.87 -8.54
CA HIS A 183 -2.79 7.04 -7.42
C HIS A 183 -2.57 5.54 -7.66
N PHE A 184 -2.23 5.14 -8.89
CA PHE A 184 -2.03 3.76 -9.29
C PHE A 184 -0.55 3.45 -9.54
N PRO A 185 -0.13 2.18 -9.51
CA PRO A 185 1.26 1.82 -9.75
C PRO A 185 1.79 2.37 -11.09
N PHE A 186 2.95 3.02 -11.05
CA PHE A 186 3.54 3.69 -12.22
C PHE A 186 3.77 2.77 -13.43
N ILE A 187 3.96 1.47 -13.19
CA ILE A 187 4.10 0.46 -14.24
C ILE A 187 2.89 0.36 -15.18
N PHE A 188 1.74 0.92 -14.78
CA PHE A 188 0.51 0.98 -15.55
C PHE A 188 0.21 2.40 -16.09
N ALA A 189 1.16 3.34 -16.01
CA ALA A 189 0.95 4.72 -16.45
C ALA A 189 0.53 4.81 -17.93
N ASP A 190 1.09 3.96 -18.79
CA ASP A 190 0.80 3.90 -20.23
C ASP A 190 -0.38 2.98 -20.58
N LYS A 191 -1.06 2.42 -19.56
CA LYS A 191 -2.20 1.53 -19.73
C LYS A 191 -3.53 2.25 -19.51
N SER A 192 -4.58 1.65 -20.04
CA SER A 192 -5.95 2.05 -19.75
C SER A 192 -6.40 1.33 -18.48
N LEU A 193 -7.01 2.06 -17.55
CA LEU A 193 -7.50 1.52 -16.30
C LEU A 193 -9.02 1.65 -16.28
N SER A 194 -9.70 0.55 -16.00
CA SER A 194 -11.17 0.46 -15.99
C SER A 194 -11.64 -0.09 -14.64
N ILE A 195 -12.81 0.34 -14.16
CA ILE A 195 -13.39 -0.26 -12.94
C ILE A 195 -13.81 -1.69 -13.25
N ALA A 196 -13.53 -2.62 -12.34
CA ALA A 196 -13.88 -4.02 -12.48
C ALA A 196 -14.51 -4.51 -11.17
N GLY A 197 -15.63 -5.23 -11.25
CA GLY A 197 -16.29 -5.75 -10.05
C GLY A 197 -16.81 -4.64 -9.12
N SER A 198 -16.80 -4.92 -7.82
CA SER A 198 -17.39 -4.07 -6.80
C SER A 198 -16.41 -3.07 -6.19
N THR A 199 -16.94 -1.94 -5.74
CA THR A 199 -16.23 -0.96 -4.90
C THR A 199 -16.70 -1.13 -3.47
N SER A 200 -15.75 -1.15 -2.53
CA SER A 200 -16.06 -1.20 -1.10
C SER A 200 -15.61 0.08 -0.42
N VAL A 201 -16.43 0.61 0.48
CA VAL A 201 -16.07 1.72 1.35
C VAL A 201 -15.99 1.18 2.77
N LEU A 202 -14.94 1.54 3.49
CA LEU A 202 -14.73 1.16 4.89
C LEU A 202 -14.52 2.40 5.72
N VAL A 203 -14.96 2.37 6.98
CA VAL A 203 -14.73 3.45 7.93
C VAL A 203 -13.86 2.93 9.07
N LYS A 204 -12.76 3.64 9.33
CA LYS A 204 -11.92 3.42 10.50
C LYS A 204 -12.34 4.41 11.58
N TYR A 205 -12.92 3.91 12.67
CA TYR A 205 -13.23 4.70 13.85
C TYR A 205 -12.01 4.80 14.77
N LYS A 206 -11.91 5.88 15.55
CA LYS A 206 -10.83 6.07 16.54
C LYS A 206 -10.93 5.14 17.73
N GLU A 207 -12.15 4.73 18.09
CA GLU A 207 -12.41 3.75 19.14
C GLU A 207 -12.70 2.38 18.51
N GLU A 208 -11.90 1.36 18.85
CA GLU A 208 -11.95 0.03 18.23
C GLU A 208 -13.30 -0.70 18.40
N ASN A 209 -14.14 -0.31 19.36
CA ASN A 209 -15.41 -0.98 19.68
C ASN A 209 -16.66 -0.18 19.28
N THR A 210 -16.50 0.97 18.65
CA THR A 210 -17.64 1.85 18.35
C THR A 210 -18.16 1.56 16.95
N LEU A 211 -19.39 1.03 16.90
CA LEU A 211 -20.05 0.57 15.67
C LEU A 211 -21.17 1.54 15.32
N TYR A 212 -20.88 2.52 14.47
CA TYR A 212 -21.93 3.32 13.83
C TYR A 212 -22.27 2.65 12.50
N THR A 213 -23.28 1.79 12.52
CA THR A 213 -23.84 1.19 11.30
C THR A 213 -24.77 2.16 10.58
N ASP A 214 -25.23 3.22 11.25
CA ASP A 214 -26.28 4.10 10.71
C ASP A 214 -25.77 5.06 9.63
N LEU A 215 -24.53 4.89 9.17
CA LEU A 215 -24.02 5.60 8.01
C LEU A 215 -24.48 4.90 6.73
N LYS A 216 -24.90 5.70 5.76
CA LYS A 216 -25.22 5.30 4.41
C LYS A 216 -24.31 6.04 3.45
N VAL A 217 -23.77 5.37 2.43
CA VAL A 217 -22.87 6.01 1.46
C VAL A 217 -23.33 5.79 0.02
N THR A 218 -23.24 6.85 -0.76
CA THR A 218 -23.42 6.84 -2.22
C THR A 218 -22.10 7.25 -2.86
N VAL A 219 -21.64 6.46 -3.84
CA VAL A 219 -20.39 6.70 -4.58
C VAL A 219 -20.70 6.71 -6.07
N LYS A 220 -20.31 7.77 -6.78
CA LYS A 220 -20.61 7.97 -8.21
C LYS A 220 -22.09 7.74 -8.56
N ASP A 221 -22.98 8.36 -7.78
CA ASP A 221 -24.44 8.21 -7.92
C ASP A 221 -24.98 6.79 -7.68
N VAL A 222 -24.15 5.85 -7.24
CA VAL A 222 -24.57 4.51 -6.83
C VAL A 222 -24.71 4.47 -5.31
N ASP A 223 -25.93 4.24 -4.85
CA ASP A 223 -26.23 4.01 -3.44
C ASP A 223 -25.69 2.63 -3.04
N LEU A 224 -24.62 2.60 -2.25
CA LEU A 224 -24.02 1.34 -1.77
C LEU A 224 -24.79 0.78 -0.57
N GLY A 225 -25.65 1.59 0.05
CA GLY A 225 -26.42 1.22 1.23
C GLY A 225 -25.71 1.57 2.54
N VAL A 226 -26.13 0.86 3.59
CA VAL A 226 -25.79 1.12 4.99
C VAL A 226 -24.57 0.30 5.40
N PHE A 227 -23.68 0.90 6.20
CA PHE A 227 -22.48 0.21 6.68
C PHE A 227 -22.83 -1.02 7.52
N GLN A 228 -22.19 -2.14 7.20
CA GLN A 228 -22.27 -3.39 7.92
C GLN A 228 -21.09 -3.51 8.87
N ASN A 229 -21.25 -4.30 9.94
CA ASN A 229 -20.16 -4.60 10.87
C ASN A 229 -19.01 -5.32 10.17
N ALA A 230 -17.79 -5.16 10.71
CA ALA A 230 -16.63 -5.90 10.27
C ALA A 230 -16.92 -7.41 10.23
N ALA A 231 -16.72 -8.04 9.07
CA ALA A 231 -17.01 -9.44 8.85
C ALA A 231 -16.11 -10.03 7.75
N GLY A 232 -15.74 -11.30 7.90
CA GLY A 232 -14.96 -12.03 6.90
C GLY A 232 -13.60 -11.38 6.62
N ALA A 233 -13.41 -10.93 5.38
CA ALA A 233 -12.16 -10.32 4.90
C ALA A 233 -11.99 -8.84 5.30
N TYR A 234 -13.02 -8.19 5.84
CA TYR A 234 -12.99 -6.77 6.20
C TYR A 234 -12.91 -6.60 7.72
N PRO A 235 -11.78 -6.10 8.26
CA PRO A 235 -11.61 -5.90 9.69
C PRO A 235 -12.29 -4.62 10.20
N LEU A 236 -12.85 -3.80 9.30
CA LEU A 236 -13.52 -2.54 9.61
C LEU A 236 -14.97 -2.57 9.11
N PRO A 237 -15.88 -1.76 9.69
CA PRO A 237 -17.21 -1.54 9.14
C PRO A 237 -17.15 -1.15 7.67
N PHE A 238 -17.94 -1.80 6.84
CA PHE A 238 -17.83 -1.73 5.40
C PHE A 238 -19.18 -1.76 4.69
N VAL A 239 -19.17 -1.32 3.45
CA VAL A 239 -20.28 -1.46 2.51
C VAL A 239 -19.72 -1.64 1.11
N THR A 240 -20.36 -2.48 0.31
CA THR A 240 -19.87 -2.87 -1.02
C THR A 240 -21.00 -2.75 -2.02
N GLY A 241 -20.70 -2.23 -3.21
CA GLY A 241 -21.64 -2.21 -4.33
C GLY A 241 -20.94 -2.00 -5.66
N ASP A 242 -21.68 -2.21 -6.74
CA ASP A 242 -21.15 -2.17 -8.10
C ASP A 242 -21.17 -0.74 -8.64
N VAL A 243 -19.98 -0.15 -8.71
CA VAL A 243 -19.78 1.23 -9.17
C VAL A 243 -19.27 1.21 -10.61
N GLY A 244 -20.04 1.78 -11.54
CA GLY A 244 -19.69 1.84 -12.96
C GLY A 244 -18.96 3.12 -13.36
N GLY A 245 -18.75 3.29 -14.67
CA GLY A 245 -18.18 4.50 -15.28
C GLY A 245 -16.65 4.49 -15.39
N SER A 246 -16.05 5.67 -15.56
CA SER A 246 -14.60 5.78 -15.74
C SER A 246 -13.88 5.68 -14.39
N LEU A 247 -12.75 4.98 -14.33
CA LEU A 247 -11.96 4.93 -13.10
C LEU A 247 -11.31 6.29 -12.82
N LEU A 248 -10.78 6.94 -13.86
CA LEU A 248 -9.96 8.14 -13.78
C LEU A 248 -10.81 9.40 -13.98
N GLU A 249 -11.71 9.64 -13.04
CA GLU A 249 -12.59 10.81 -13.05
C GLU A 249 -12.86 11.33 -11.63
N GLU A 250 -13.70 12.34 -11.54
CA GLU A 250 -14.19 12.86 -10.27
C GLU A 250 -15.31 11.96 -9.75
N TRP A 251 -15.12 11.38 -8.57
CA TRP A 251 -16.07 10.51 -7.91
C TRP A 251 -16.77 11.32 -6.80
N PRO A 252 -18.05 11.66 -6.95
CA PRO A 252 -18.84 12.19 -5.85
C PRO A 252 -19.03 11.09 -4.80
N VAL A 253 -18.83 11.45 -3.54
CA VAL A 253 -19.00 10.62 -2.35
C VAL A 253 -19.93 11.37 -1.42
N LYS A 254 -21.14 10.85 -1.28
CA LYS A 254 -22.19 11.39 -0.41
C LYS A 254 -22.41 10.44 0.75
N VAL A 255 -22.47 10.99 1.96
CA VAL A 255 -22.74 10.27 3.20
C VAL A 255 -24.04 10.80 3.80
N GLU A 256 -24.87 9.89 4.31
CA GLU A 256 -26.19 10.16 4.87
C GLU A 256 -26.38 9.35 6.16
N ASN A 257 -27.26 9.81 7.05
CA ASN A 257 -27.75 8.99 8.14
C ASN A 257 -28.83 8.05 7.59
N SER A 258 -28.77 6.77 7.93
CA SER A 258 -29.79 5.78 7.55
C SER A 258 -31.13 6.04 8.23
N ASN A 259 -31.12 6.70 9.40
CA ASN A 259 -32.30 7.13 10.12
C ASN A 259 -32.83 8.41 9.48
N THR A 260 -33.98 8.31 8.83
CA THR A 260 -34.58 9.43 8.09
C THR A 260 -34.88 10.61 9.01
N GLY A 261 -34.34 11.79 8.68
CA GLY A 261 -34.60 13.04 9.39
C GLY A 261 -33.65 13.36 10.54
N GLU A 262 -32.65 12.50 10.78
CA GLU A 262 -31.55 12.79 11.69
C GLU A 262 -30.37 13.41 10.94
N ASP A 263 -29.64 14.30 11.62
CA ASP A 263 -28.41 14.86 11.08
C ASP A 263 -27.23 13.88 11.20
N LEU A 264 -26.10 14.25 10.59
CA LEU A 264 -24.87 13.45 10.56
C LEU A 264 -23.92 13.76 11.72
N THR A 265 -24.16 14.82 12.51
CA THR A 265 -23.16 15.39 13.41
C THR A 265 -22.76 14.43 14.54
N SER A 266 -23.69 13.56 14.95
CA SER A 266 -23.51 12.57 16.01
C SER A 266 -22.76 11.31 15.57
N ILE A 267 -22.67 11.03 14.28
CA ILE A 267 -22.12 9.78 13.72
C ILE A 267 -20.95 10.00 12.74
N LEU A 268 -20.82 11.20 12.18
CA LEU A 268 -19.77 11.57 11.23
C LEU A 268 -19.09 12.86 11.68
N ASN A 269 -18.03 12.73 12.46
CA ASN A 269 -17.22 13.86 12.89
C ASN A 269 -15.77 13.43 13.14
N SER A 270 -14.89 14.41 13.34
CA SER A 270 -13.46 14.20 13.56
C SER A 270 -13.11 13.60 14.92
N GLU A 271 -14.03 13.54 15.88
CA GLU A 271 -13.82 12.87 17.17
C GLU A 271 -14.05 11.36 17.06
N LEU A 272 -14.93 10.93 16.16
CA LEU A 272 -15.31 9.53 16.00
C LEU A 272 -14.55 8.83 14.87
N VAL A 273 -14.43 9.47 13.70
CA VAL A 273 -13.86 8.87 12.49
C VAL A 273 -12.41 9.26 12.33
N GLU A 274 -11.55 8.26 12.11
CA GLU A 274 -10.13 8.45 11.84
C GLU A 274 -9.82 8.51 10.34
N ASP A 275 -10.39 7.59 9.56
CA ASP A 275 -10.19 7.51 8.11
C ASP A 275 -11.38 6.84 7.42
N ILE A 276 -11.52 7.12 6.12
CA ILE A 276 -12.44 6.42 5.24
C ILE A 276 -11.59 5.82 4.11
N LEU A 277 -11.70 4.52 3.93
CA LEU A 277 -10.96 3.77 2.90
C LEU A 277 -11.91 3.44 1.76
N ILE A 278 -11.50 3.70 0.53
CA ILE A 278 -12.21 3.26 -0.67
C ILE A 278 -11.36 2.20 -1.34
N ILE A 279 -11.89 1.00 -1.42
CA ILE A 279 -11.30 -0.14 -2.12
C ILE A 279 -11.96 -0.22 -3.49
N VAL A 280 -11.16 0.03 -4.52
CA VAL A 280 -11.59 -0.03 -5.91
C VAL A 280 -10.95 -1.24 -6.56
N ASN A 281 -11.79 -2.09 -7.14
CA ASN A 281 -11.35 -3.15 -8.01
C ASN A 281 -11.27 -2.60 -9.45
N TYR A 282 -10.17 -2.87 -10.15
CA TYR A 282 -9.88 -2.31 -11.47
C TYR A 282 -9.15 -3.29 -12.39
N THR A 283 -9.38 -3.17 -13.69
CA THR A 283 -8.65 -3.91 -14.73
C THR A 283 -7.71 -3.01 -15.51
N ILE A 284 -6.82 -3.64 -16.27
CA ILE A 284 -5.78 -2.98 -17.05
C ILE A 284 -5.85 -3.50 -18.48
N ASP A 285 -6.01 -2.59 -19.44
CA ASP A 285 -5.97 -2.86 -20.88
C ASP A 285 -4.72 -2.22 -21.53
#